data_AF-A0A661CQB6-F1
#
_entry.id   AF-A0A661CQB6-F1
#
_cell.length_a   1.000
_cell.length_b   1.000
_cell.length_c   1.000
_cell.angle_alpha   90.00
_cell.angle_beta   90.00
_cell.angle_gamma   90.00
#
_symmetry.space_group_name_H-M   'P 1'
#
loop_
_entity.id
_entity.type
_entity.pdbx_description
1 polymer ?
#
loop_
_entity_poly.entity_id
_entity_poly.type
_entity_poly.pdbx_seq_one_letter_code
_entity_poly.pdbx_strand_id
1 'polypeptide(L)'
;MGSLNHSLIQAQLTRLLPDENFTIAVELSLDVSQTDLSQFGLKVKEELKPDISLYEETYEPNPREDIVKMSKMPSLAIEILSPTQGFNDIFPKFKAYFALGVKSCWLVTPALESVAVYSVGQYKPYDIAHDTEVIDETLNIRLPPQKIFRKKKVGKLD
;
A
#
# COMPACT_ATOMS: atom_id res chain seq x y z
N MET A 1 -12.89 -6.61 0.99
CA MET A 1 -13.54 -5.99 2.17
C MET A 1 -12.51 -6.02 3.29
N GLY A 2 -12.33 -4.92 4.03
CA GLY A 2 -11.36 -4.87 5.13
C GLY A 2 -11.66 -5.92 6.21
N SER A 3 -10.62 -6.39 6.87
CA SER A 3 -10.70 -7.28 8.05
C SER A 3 -10.05 -6.60 9.25
N LEU A 4 -10.29 -7.09 10.47
CA LEU A 4 -9.67 -6.51 11.66
C LEU A 4 -8.14 -6.38 11.55
N ASN A 5 -7.47 -7.43 11.06
CA ASN A 5 -6.02 -7.41 10.87
C ASN A 5 -5.60 -6.41 9.79
N HIS A 6 -6.33 -6.36 8.68
CA HIS A 6 -6.11 -5.38 7.60
C HIS A 6 -6.20 -3.96 8.15
N SER A 7 -7.29 -3.60 8.83
CA SER A 7 -7.49 -2.24 9.35
C SER A 7 -6.47 -1.86 10.41
N LEU A 8 -6.09 -2.79 11.30
CA LEU A 8 -5.05 -2.53 12.30
C LEU A 8 -3.69 -2.30 11.65
N ILE A 9 -3.33 -3.11 10.65
CA ILE A 9 -2.05 -2.97 9.93
C ILE A 9 -2.02 -1.69 9.10
N GLN A 10 -3.11 -1.34 8.41
CA GLN A 10 -3.23 -0.08 7.68
C GLN A 10 -2.97 1.11 8.61
N ALA A 11 -3.60 1.11 9.79
CA ALA A 11 -3.40 2.15 10.80
C ALA A 11 -1.99 2.16 11.43
N GLN A 12 -1.29 1.03 11.50
CA GLN A 12 0.10 1.01 11.96
C GLN A 12 1.05 1.53 10.87
N LEU A 13 0.84 1.11 9.63
CA LEU A 13 1.65 1.56 8.50
C LEU A 13 1.58 3.07 8.34
N THR A 14 0.39 3.68 8.38
CA THR A 14 0.26 5.14 8.28
C THR A 14 0.97 5.92 9.39
N ARG A 15 1.20 5.30 10.56
CA ARG A 15 1.97 5.92 11.66
C ARG A 15 3.48 5.72 11.54
N LEU A 16 3.90 4.71 10.78
CA LEU A 16 5.30 4.30 10.66
C LEU A 16 5.93 4.85 9.38
N LEU A 17 5.15 4.97 8.31
CA LEU A 17 5.57 5.52 7.04
C LEU A 17 6.01 6.98 7.21
N PRO A 18 7.08 7.41 6.52
CA PRO A 18 7.60 8.76 6.64
C PRO A 18 6.64 9.77 6.02
N ASP A 19 6.18 10.75 6.80
CA ASP A 19 5.28 11.83 6.36
C ASP A 19 6.02 13.16 6.11
N GLU A 20 7.27 13.30 6.55
CA GLU A 20 8.08 14.50 6.31
C GLU A 20 8.35 14.77 4.82
N ASN A 21 8.52 13.71 4.03
CA ASN A 21 8.83 13.78 2.60
C ASN A 21 7.72 13.22 1.70
N PHE A 22 6.61 12.76 2.28
CA PHE A 22 5.53 12.16 1.53
C PHE A 22 4.16 12.58 2.06
N THR A 23 3.22 12.81 1.15
CA THR A 23 1.79 12.81 1.51
C THR A 23 1.28 11.37 1.53
N ILE A 24 0.76 10.94 2.68
CA ILE A 24 0.15 9.62 2.87
C ILE A 24 -1.37 9.75 2.69
N ALA A 25 -1.94 8.99 1.75
CA ALA A 25 -3.37 8.89 1.55
C ALA A 25 -3.83 7.43 1.73
N VAL A 26 -4.93 7.22 2.45
CA VAL A 26 -5.57 5.90 2.58
C VAL A 26 -6.84 5.86 1.79
N GLU A 27 -7.13 4.74 1.15
CA GLU A 27 -8.42 4.53 0.47
C GLU A 27 -8.77 5.66 -0.53
N LEU A 28 -7.77 6.23 -1.22
CA LEU A 28 -7.96 7.26 -2.23
C LEU A 28 -7.96 6.63 -3.62
N SER A 29 -9.02 6.87 -4.39
CA SER A 29 -9.13 6.35 -5.74
C SER A 29 -8.13 7.04 -6.67
N LEU A 30 -7.51 6.26 -7.55
CA LEU A 30 -6.68 6.71 -8.66
C LEU A 30 -7.55 6.72 -9.92
N ASP A 31 -7.57 7.84 -10.64
CA ASP A 31 -8.27 7.94 -11.92
C ASP A 31 -7.47 7.21 -13.01
N VAL A 32 -8.04 6.12 -13.50
CA VAL A 32 -7.47 5.31 -14.59
C VAL A 32 -8.37 5.30 -15.83
N SER A 33 -9.36 6.19 -15.89
CA SER A 33 -10.35 6.26 -16.97
C SER A 33 -9.75 6.45 -18.36
N GLN A 34 -8.55 7.03 -18.43
CA GLN A 34 -7.83 7.30 -19.67
C GLN A 34 -6.89 6.16 -20.09
N THR A 35 -6.81 5.06 -19.33
CA THR A 35 -5.89 3.94 -19.59
C THR A 35 -6.63 2.61 -19.72
N ASP A 36 -6.38 1.88 -20.80
CA ASP A 36 -6.90 0.51 -20.94
C ASP A 36 -6.06 -0.47 -20.11
N LEU A 37 -6.65 -0.92 -19.00
CA LEU A 37 -6.05 -1.89 -18.09
C LEU A 37 -6.54 -3.33 -18.32
N SER A 38 -7.37 -3.56 -19.35
CA SER A 38 -7.90 -4.90 -19.65
C SER A 38 -6.79 -5.92 -19.96
N GLN A 39 -5.66 -5.45 -20.51
CA GLN A 39 -4.45 -6.24 -20.72
C GLN A 39 -3.87 -6.87 -19.44
N PHE A 40 -4.18 -6.31 -18.26
CA PHE A 40 -3.73 -6.86 -16.97
C PHE A 40 -4.76 -7.81 -16.34
N GLY A 41 -5.88 -8.08 -17.02
CA GLY A 41 -6.98 -8.90 -16.49
C GLY A 41 -7.89 -8.18 -15.51
N LEU A 42 -7.74 -6.85 -15.40
CA LEU A 42 -8.59 -6.01 -14.56
C LEU A 42 -9.87 -5.65 -15.31
N LYS A 43 -11.02 -5.85 -14.66
CA LYS A 43 -12.34 -5.45 -15.18
C LYS A 43 -12.72 -4.00 -14.83
N VAL A 44 -11.90 -3.33 -14.03
CA VAL A 44 -12.11 -1.94 -13.63
C VAL A 44 -11.86 -1.03 -14.82
N LYS A 45 -12.74 -0.04 -15.01
CA LYS A 45 -12.65 0.91 -16.12
C LYS A 45 -12.33 2.33 -15.68
N GLU A 46 -12.55 2.66 -14.42
CA GLU A 46 -12.51 4.05 -13.98
C GLU A 46 -11.51 4.31 -12.86
N GLU A 47 -11.34 3.37 -11.93
CA GLU A 47 -10.49 3.59 -10.77
C GLU A 47 -9.74 2.35 -10.32
N LEU A 48 -8.57 2.60 -9.73
CA LEU A 48 -7.86 1.69 -8.85
C LEU A 48 -7.76 2.31 -7.48
N LYS A 49 -7.78 1.48 -6.43
CA LYS A 49 -7.81 1.96 -5.06
C LYS A 49 -6.81 1.16 -4.21
N PRO A 50 -5.57 1.65 -4.06
CA PRO A 50 -4.63 1.11 -3.08
C PRO A 50 -5.14 1.31 -1.65
N ASP A 51 -4.77 0.42 -0.73
CA ASP A 51 -5.08 0.61 0.69
C ASP A 51 -4.33 1.83 1.24
N ILE A 52 -3.07 2.03 0.82
CA ILE A 52 -2.25 3.18 1.16
C ILE A 52 -1.49 3.65 -0.08
N SER A 53 -1.44 4.96 -0.31
CA SER A 53 -0.68 5.62 -1.36
C SER A 53 0.27 6.64 -0.76
N LEU A 54 1.51 6.68 -1.24
CA LEU A 54 2.50 7.70 -0.87
C LEU A 54 2.86 8.54 -2.11
N TYR A 55 2.71 9.85 -1.97
CA TYR A 55 3.08 10.85 -2.98
C TYR A 55 4.29 11.65 -2.52
N GLU A 56 5.23 11.92 -3.41
CA GLU A 56 6.38 12.79 -3.11
C GLU A 56 5.97 14.28 -3.08
N GLU A 57 4.82 14.61 -3.67
CA GLU A 57 4.24 15.95 -3.62
C GLU A 57 3.49 16.20 -2.30
N THR A 58 3.51 17.46 -1.85
CA THR A 58 2.66 17.96 -0.76
C THR A 58 1.31 18.38 -1.30
N TYR A 59 0.23 17.92 -0.68
CA TYR A 59 -1.13 18.33 -0.99
C TYR A 59 -1.75 19.07 0.19
N GLU A 60 -2.34 20.23 -0.07
CA GLU A 60 -3.14 20.96 0.92
C GLU A 60 -4.63 20.65 0.70
N PRO A 61 -5.33 20.06 1.69
CA PRO A 61 -6.76 19.80 1.56
C PRO A 61 -7.55 21.11 1.37
N ASN A 62 -8.42 21.14 0.37
CA ASN A 62 -9.37 22.23 0.17
C ASN A 62 -10.76 21.82 0.71
N PRO A 63 -11.26 22.41 1.80
CA PRO A 63 -12.52 22.02 2.41
C PRO A 63 -13.77 22.25 1.54
N ARG A 64 -13.67 23.00 0.44
CA ARG A 64 -14.79 23.34 -0.45
C ARG A 64 -14.77 22.54 -1.75
N GLU A 65 -13.59 22.12 -2.19
CA GLU A 65 -13.38 21.41 -3.45
C GLU A 65 -12.38 20.27 -3.19
N ASP A 66 -12.89 19.07 -2.97
CA ASP A 66 -12.08 17.90 -2.65
C ASP A 66 -11.76 17.04 -3.89
N ILE A 67 -10.67 16.29 -3.83
CA ILE A 67 -10.25 15.39 -4.90
C ILE A 67 -10.75 13.99 -4.58
N VAL A 68 -11.78 13.54 -5.30
CA VAL A 68 -12.36 12.19 -5.12
C VAL A 68 -11.61 11.10 -5.88
N LYS A 69 -10.93 11.45 -6.96
CA LYS A 69 -10.05 10.56 -7.75
C LYS A 69 -8.79 11.31 -8.16
N MET A 70 -7.62 10.77 -7.82
CA MET A 70 -6.32 11.34 -8.14
C MET A 70 -5.89 10.95 -9.56
N SER A 71 -5.72 11.92 -10.46
CA SER A 71 -5.12 11.66 -11.77
C SER A 71 -3.59 11.49 -11.71
N LYS A 72 -2.95 12.09 -10.70
CA LYS A 72 -1.53 11.88 -10.42
C LYS A 72 -1.37 10.53 -9.73
N MET A 73 -0.46 9.69 -10.22
CA MET A 73 -0.17 8.39 -9.62
C MET A 73 0.80 8.52 -8.44
N PRO A 74 0.65 7.71 -7.38
CA PRO A 74 1.57 7.74 -6.25
C PRO A 74 2.93 7.15 -6.62
N SER A 75 3.95 7.51 -5.85
CA SER A 75 5.27 6.88 -5.95
C SER A 75 5.28 5.48 -5.35
N LEU A 76 4.48 5.24 -4.30
CA LEU A 76 4.26 3.92 -3.70
C LEU A 76 2.77 3.60 -3.54
N ALA A 77 2.39 2.39 -3.95
CA ALA A 77 1.09 1.79 -3.64
C ALA A 77 1.27 0.58 -2.72
N ILE A 78 0.51 0.53 -1.62
CA ILE A 78 0.52 -0.59 -0.67
C ILE A 78 -0.83 -1.30 -0.73
N GLU A 79 -0.80 -2.63 -0.84
CA GLU A 79 -1.96 -3.51 -0.73
C GLU A 79 -1.75 -4.48 0.43
N ILE A 80 -2.74 -4.55 1.30
CA ILE A 80 -2.77 -5.38 2.50
C ILE A 80 -3.78 -6.50 2.23
N LEU A 81 -3.34 -7.76 2.30
CA LEU A 81 -4.25 -8.87 2.09
C LEU A 81 -5.29 -8.97 3.22
N SER A 82 -6.56 -9.03 2.84
CA SER A 82 -7.65 -9.49 3.72
C SER A 82 -7.97 -10.96 3.44
N PRO A 83 -8.68 -11.67 4.34
CA PRO A 83 -9.11 -13.04 4.10
C PRO A 83 -9.97 -13.24 2.84
N THR A 84 -10.56 -12.14 2.33
CA THR A 84 -11.41 -12.14 1.12
C THR A 84 -10.66 -11.81 -0.16
N GLN A 85 -9.38 -11.45 -0.08
CA GLN A 85 -8.55 -11.07 -1.21
C GLN A 85 -7.40 -12.07 -1.36
N GLY A 86 -7.12 -12.47 -2.59
CA GLY A 86 -5.99 -13.33 -2.92
C GLY A 86 -4.91 -12.60 -3.72
N PHE A 87 -3.77 -13.25 -3.88
CA PHE A 87 -2.69 -12.79 -4.76
C PHE A 87 -3.16 -12.54 -6.20
N ASN A 88 -4.12 -13.35 -6.68
CA ASN A 88 -4.71 -13.20 -8.01
C ASN A 88 -5.50 -11.89 -8.18
N ASP A 89 -5.94 -11.25 -7.10
CA ASP A 89 -6.60 -9.94 -7.14
C ASP A 89 -5.55 -8.80 -7.12
N ILE A 90 -4.41 -9.01 -6.47
CA ILE A 90 -3.41 -7.96 -6.24
C ILE A 90 -2.38 -7.85 -7.36
N PHE A 91 -1.86 -8.97 -7.88
CA PHE A 91 -0.84 -8.90 -8.92
C PHE A 91 -1.30 -8.22 -10.22
N PRO A 92 -2.55 -8.37 -10.69
CA PRO A 92 -3.09 -7.53 -11.75
C PRO A 92 -3.01 -6.03 -11.44
N LYS A 93 -3.34 -5.61 -10.21
CA LYS A 93 -3.21 -4.22 -9.78
C LYS A 93 -1.75 -3.75 -9.82
N PHE A 94 -0.80 -4.56 -9.33
CA PHE A 94 0.62 -4.18 -9.37
C PHE A 94 1.11 -3.98 -10.80
N LYS A 95 0.73 -4.85 -11.74
CA LYS A 95 1.06 -4.65 -13.17
C LYS A 95 0.50 -3.33 -13.69
N ALA A 96 -0.74 -3.00 -13.34
CA ALA A 96 -1.35 -1.72 -13.70
C ALA A 96 -0.63 -0.54 -13.04
N TYR A 97 -0.32 -0.60 -11.75
CA TYR A 97 0.42 0.43 -11.03
C TYR A 97 1.77 0.72 -11.70
N PHE A 98 2.56 -0.31 -12.00
CA PHE A 98 3.83 -0.12 -12.70
C PHE A 98 3.65 0.45 -14.11
N ALA A 99 2.62 0.00 -14.86
CA ALA A 99 2.32 0.55 -16.18
C ALA A 99 1.87 2.03 -16.13
N LEU A 100 1.26 2.45 -15.01
CA LEU A 100 0.85 3.81 -14.73
C LEU A 100 1.98 4.67 -14.12
N GLY A 101 3.17 4.10 -13.93
CA GLY A 101 4.36 4.83 -13.46
C GLY A 101 4.58 4.86 -11.95
N VAL A 102 3.84 4.05 -11.17
CA VAL A 102 4.14 3.84 -9.74
C VAL A 102 5.52 3.19 -9.60
N LYS A 103 6.38 3.75 -8.74
CA LYS A 103 7.79 3.34 -8.64
C LYS A 103 7.99 2.08 -7.80
N SER A 104 7.16 1.89 -6.76
CA SER A 104 7.22 0.77 -5.84
C SER A 104 5.82 0.27 -5.45
N CYS A 105 5.69 -1.02 -5.22
CA CYS A 105 4.47 -1.63 -4.68
C CYS A 105 4.81 -2.51 -3.47
N TRP A 106 4.06 -2.39 -2.38
CA TRP A 106 4.22 -3.26 -1.21
C TRP A 106 3.02 -4.19 -1.07
N LEU A 107 3.29 -5.49 -0.92
CA LEU A 107 2.29 -6.49 -0.58
C LEU A 107 2.46 -6.89 0.88
N VAL A 108 1.50 -6.53 1.71
CA VAL A 108 1.50 -6.87 3.14
C VAL A 108 0.60 -8.07 3.35
N THR A 109 1.14 -9.13 3.95
CA THR A 109 0.40 -10.38 4.20
C THR A 109 0.24 -10.61 5.69
N PRO A 110 -0.89 -10.18 6.30
CA PRO A 110 -1.07 -10.27 7.74
C PRO A 110 -0.95 -11.68 8.31
N ALA A 111 -1.45 -12.68 7.58
CA ALA A 111 -1.43 -14.08 8.01
C ALA A 111 -0.01 -14.67 8.10
N LEU A 112 0.95 -14.06 7.40
CA LEU A 112 2.36 -14.47 7.39
C LEU A 112 3.26 -13.49 8.13
N GLU A 113 2.69 -12.41 8.70
CA GLU A 113 3.44 -11.33 9.33
C GLU A 113 4.62 -10.86 8.44
N SER A 114 4.35 -10.71 7.15
CA SER A 114 5.36 -10.42 6.12
C SER A 114 4.99 -9.26 5.20
N VAL A 115 6.02 -8.62 4.65
CA VAL A 115 5.92 -7.55 3.65
C VAL A 115 6.81 -7.93 2.47
N ALA A 116 6.26 -7.88 1.26
CA ALA A 116 7.06 -7.98 0.05
C ALA A 116 7.11 -6.65 -0.68
N VAL A 117 8.32 -6.18 -0.98
CA VAL A 117 8.58 -4.96 -1.74
C VAL A 117 8.86 -5.32 -3.19
N TYR A 118 8.13 -4.68 -4.10
CA TYR A 118 8.26 -4.85 -5.54
C TYR A 118 8.68 -3.52 -6.18
N SER A 119 9.67 -3.57 -7.05
CA SER A 119 10.04 -2.47 -7.94
C SER A 119 10.41 -3.02 -9.32
N VAL A 120 10.73 -2.16 -10.28
CA VAL A 120 11.01 -2.59 -11.65
C VAL A 120 12.17 -3.60 -11.67
N GLY A 121 11.84 -4.86 -12.00
CA GLY A 121 12.80 -5.96 -12.09
C GLY A 121 13.30 -6.50 -10.74
N GLN A 122 12.74 -6.06 -9.61
CA GLN A 122 13.15 -6.52 -8.27
C GLN A 122 11.96 -6.91 -7.39
N TYR A 123 12.22 -7.89 -6.54
CA TYR A 123 11.30 -8.39 -5.53
C TYR A 123 12.10 -8.78 -4.28
N LYS A 124 11.70 -8.24 -3.12
CA LYS A 124 12.35 -8.50 -1.83
C LYS A 124 11.29 -8.81 -0.75
N PRO A 125 11.20 -10.06 -0.27
CA PRO A 125 10.35 -10.41 0.86
C PRO A 125 11.04 -10.12 2.19
N TYR A 126 10.25 -9.73 3.18
CA TYR A 126 10.68 -9.51 4.56
C TYR A 126 9.65 -10.09 5.53
N ASP A 127 10.11 -10.65 6.64
CA ASP A 127 9.24 -11.15 7.72
C ASP A 127 9.76 -10.79 9.11
N ILE A 128 8.89 -10.90 10.11
CA ILE A 128 9.24 -10.49 11.48
C ILE A 128 10.30 -11.39 12.16
N ALA A 129 10.51 -12.61 11.66
CA ALA A 129 11.37 -13.62 12.27
C ALA A 129 12.82 -13.49 11.79
N HIS A 130 13.02 -13.09 10.55
CA HIS A 130 14.35 -13.06 9.93
C HIS A 130 14.88 -11.63 9.68
N ASP A 131 14.00 -10.65 9.53
CA ASP A 131 14.40 -9.30 9.09
C ASP A 131 14.25 -8.26 10.19
N THR A 132 15.23 -7.37 10.30
CA THR A 132 15.18 -6.22 11.20
C THR A 132 14.54 -4.99 10.54
N GLU A 133 14.54 -4.94 9.20
CA GLU A 133 14.00 -3.84 8.41
C GLU A 133 13.40 -4.36 7.10
N VAL A 134 12.20 -3.86 6.77
CA VAL A 134 11.68 -3.80 5.41
C VAL A 134 12.37 -2.64 4.71
N ILE A 135 13.04 -2.91 3.60
CA ILE A 135 13.79 -1.90 2.84
C ILE A 135 13.17 -1.75 1.44
N ASP A 136 12.71 -0.54 1.14
CA ASP A 136 12.40 -0.07 -0.21
C ASP A 136 13.52 0.87 -0.66
N GLU A 137 14.42 0.34 -1.50
CA GLU A 137 15.56 1.09 -2.03
C GLU A 137 15.15 2.16 -3.03
N THR A 138 14.03 1.97 -3.72
CA THR A 138 13.55 2.91 -4.75
C THR A 138 13.16 4.25 -4.14
N LEU A 139 12.52 4.20 -2.97
CA LEU A 139 12.03 5.38 -2.25
C LEU A 139 12.80 5.67 -0.96
N ASN A 140 13.83 4.89 -0.67
CA ASN A 140 14.62 4.96 0.55
C ASN A 140 13.74 4.90 1.82
N ILE A 141 12.75 4.01 1.84
CA ILE A 141 11.87 3.78 2.99
C ILE A 141 12.38 2.55 3.75
N ARG A 142 12.52 2.69 5.07
CA ARG A 142 12.99 1.62 5.96
C ARG A 142 12.10 1.52 7.19
N LEU A 143 11.45 0.38 7.40
CA LEU A 143 10.55 0.16 8.54
C LEU A 143 10.84 -1.17 9.24
N PRO A 144 10.88 -1.24 10.57
CA PRO A 144 11.01 -2.51 11.28
C PRO A 144 9.70 -3.33 11.17
N PRO A 145 9.70 -4.53 10.56
CA PRO A 145 8.49 -5.31 10.33
C PRO A 145 7.77 -5.66 11.64
N GLN A 146 8.51 -5.84 12.74
CA GLN A 146 7.95 -6.12 14.07
C GLN A 146 7.03 -5.01 14.57
N LYS A 147 7.24 -3.75 14.15
CA LYS A 147 6.34 -2.63 14.52
C LYS A 147 5.07 -2.64 13.67
N ILE A 148 5.14 -3.08 12.41
CA ILE A 148 3.99 -3.18 11.50
C ILE A 148 2.97 -4.19 12.06
N PHE A 149 3.45 -5.36 12.49
CA PHE A 149 2.60 -6.46 12.98
C PHE A 149 2.42 -6.48 14.50
N ARG A 150 2.78 -5.40 15.20
CA ARG A 150 2.77 -5.37 16.67
C ARG A 150 1.36 -5.62 17.21
N LYS A 151 1.20 -6.73 17.93
CA LYS A 151 0.00 -7.00 18.75
C LYS A 151 0.04 -6.11 20.01
N LYS A 152 -1.03 -5.36 20.28
CA LYS A 152 -1.19 -4.73 21.59
C LYS A 152 -1.28 -5.86 22.62
N LYS A 153 -0.47 -5.79 23.69
CA LYS A 153 -0.70 -6.66 24.86
C LYS A 153 -2.09 -6.34 25.37
N VAL A 154 -3.02 -7.29 25.26
CA VAL A 154 -4.27 -7.22 26.01
C VAL A 154 -3.83 -7.36 27.46
N GLY A 155 -3.96 -6.28 28.24
CA GLY A 155 -3.76 -6.38 29.68
C GLY A 155 -4.65 -7.50 30.20
N LYS A 156 -4.10 -8.42 30.98
CA LYS A 156 -4.96 -9.31 31.76
C LYS A 156 -5.87 -8.40 32.58
N LEU A 157 -7.17 -8.49 32.34
CA LEU A 157 -8.15 -8.14 33.35
C LEU A 157 -7.98 -9.22 34.41
N ASP A 158 -7.12 -8.94 35.40
CA ASP A 158 -7.10 -9.65 36.66
C ASP A 158 -8.37 -9.30 37.46
#